data_AF-A0A1I7DWN0-F1
#
_entry.id   AF-A0A1I7DWN0-F1
#
_cell.length_a   1.000
_cell.length_b   1.000
_cell.length_c   1.000
_cell.angle_alpha   90.00
_cell.angle_beta   90.00
_cell.angle_gamma   90.00
#
_symmetry.space_group_name_H-M   'P 1'
#
loop_
_entity.id
_entity.type
_entity.pdbx_description
1 polymer ?
#
loop_
_entity_poly.entity_id
_entity_poly.type
_entity_poly.pdbx_seq_one_letter_code
_entity_poly.pdbx_strand_id
1 'polypeptide(L)'
;MPISNVNTSQTTVQIDQSASFAQVNTKETQATNLSDSASKTEAPQKTGFYYAPFASEDILLFAAGTNQSRNTAGKQPRHIIVANDADKAKLETLKEQLIESKQTQASDIREKANAVISELNLEGFELLDFISSDAYNDMLKLAQNYSFEAEVLQQADIISNEKTGILGTLKNGESKIYVLGHGAYGSNEISSKRSASEEGYETVSSKDLAEQLSKGGLDKSFTDIRVESCFSADATEPESFEPEELKLASEPGYIDAPEYPELDGTKVFPFAQSLANDLKSAGFENPEVAGYHGAGKAYSDDPHRYQTLHTDDAPVARSSEVRELFLPV
;
A
#
# COMPACT_ATOMS: atom_id res chain seq x y z
N MET A 1 -3.08 -27.95 52.65
CA MET A 1 -1.84 -27.17 52.88
C MET A 1 -0.75 -27.74 51.99
N PRO A 2 0.05 -26.89 51.33
CA PRO A 2 0.23 -26.93 49.88
C PRO A 2 1.53 -27.58 49.42
N ILE A 3 1.51 -28.07 48.18
CA ILE A 3 2.67 -28.55 47.42
C ILE A 3 3.30 -27.32 46.75
N SER A 4 4.61 -27.18 46.92
CA SER A 4 5.43 -26.03 46.56
C SER A 4 5.52 -25.78 45.05
N ASN A 5 5.40 -24.51 44.67
CA ASN A 5 5.73 -23.96 43.37
C ASN A 5 7.24 -24.09 43.09
N VAL A 6 7.59 -24.63 41.92
CA VAL A 6 8.92 -24.47 41.33
C VAL A 6 8.84 -23.34 40.31
N ASN A 7 9.70 -22.36 40.54
CA ASN A 7 9.79 -21.08 39.85
C ASN A 7 10.76 -21.23 38.66
N THR A 8 10.27 -21.25 37.42
CA THR A 8 11.13 -21.30 36.23
C THR A 8 11.52 -19.89 35.84
N SER A 9 12.79 -19.55 36.05
CA SER A 9 13.38 -18.29 35.60
C SER A 9 13.56 -18.33 34.08
N GLN A 10 12.90 -17.44 33.36
CA GLN A 10 13.15 -17.23 31.93
C GLN A 10 14.37 -16.34 31.77
N THR A 11 15.45 -16.91 31.25
CA THR A 11 16.64 -16.19 30.81
C THR A 11 16.36 -15.64 29.41
N THR A 12 16.20 -14.33 29.30
CA THR A 12 16.07 -13.63 28.02
C THR A 12 17.44 -13.59 27.34
N VAL A 13 17.62 -14.32 26.25
CA VAL A 13 18.78 -14.18 25.36
C VAL A 13 18.40 -13.14 24.30
N GLN A 14 19.02 -11.96 24.37
CA GLN A 14 19.05 -11.01 23.25
C GLN A 14 19.92 -11.62 22.14
N ILE A 15 19.32 -11.91 21.00
CA ILE A 15 20.05 -12.29 19.78
C ILE A 15 20.03 -11.09 18.84
N ASP A 16 21.23 -10.65 18.52
CA ASP A 16 21.58 -9.57 17.61
C ASP A 16 21.12 -9.93 16.18
N GLN A 17 20.39 -9.02 15.52
CA GLN A 17 19.85 -9.23 14.18
C GLN A 17 20.81 -8.64 13.14
N SER A 18 21.63 -9.50 12.53
CA SER A 18 22.35 -9.15 11.30
C SER A 18 22.58 -10.37 10.41
N ALA A 19 21.66 -10.62 9.47
CA ALA A 19 21.85 -11.38 8.21
C ALA A 19 20.61 -11.12 7.34
N SER A 20 20.65 -10.25 6.32
CA SER A 20 21.20 -10.41 4.96
C SER A 20 20.46 -11.44 4.09
N PHE A 21 19.34 -11.01 3.49
CA PHE A 21 18.80 -11.58 2.25
C PHE A 21 19.25 -10.74 1.04
N ALA A 22 19.13 -11.32 -0.15
CA ALA A 22 19.50 -10.78 -1.47
C ALA A 22 19.76 -9.27 -1.51
N GLN A 23 21.03 -8.92 -1.73
CA GLN A 23 21.51 -7.55 -1.77
C GLN A 23 20.76 -6.74 -2.82
N VAL A 24 20.05 -5.69 -2.38
CA VAL A 24 19.80 -4.51 -3.20
C VAL A 24 21.17 -3.98 -3.59
N ASN A 25 21.60 -4.28 -4.81
CA ASN A 25 22.82 -3.73 -5.38
C ASN A 25 22.52 -2.27 -5.75
N THR A 26 22.59 -1.39 -4.76
CA THR A 26 22.49 0.05 -4.95
C THR A 26 23.68 0.49 -5.81
N LYS A 27 23.49 0.62 -7.12
CA LYS A 27 24.42 1.42 -7.93
C LYS A 27 24.33 2.85 -7.40
N GLU A 28 25.37 3.28 -6.70
CA GLU A 28 25.60 4.67 -6.35
C GLU A 28 25.65 5.49 -7.65
N THR A 29 24.54 6.14 -8.00
CA THR A 29 24.56 7.26 -8.93
C THR A 29 25.08 8.46 -8.13
N GLN A 30 26.38 8.74 -8.24
CA GLN A 30 26.98 9.99 -7.77
C GLN A 30 26.35 11.17 -8.53
N ALA A 31 25.30 11.76 -7.96
CA ALA A 31 24.92 13.13 -8.27
C ALA A 31 25.65 14.06 -7.30
N THR A 32 26.56 14.84 -7.85
CA THR A 32 27.36 15.85 -7.16
C THR A 32 26.47 16.85 -6.42
N ASN A 33 26.58 16.85 -5.08
CA ASN A 33 26.06 17.89 -4.21
C ASN A 33 26.81 19.21 -4.41
N LEU A 34 26.10 20.28 -4.73
CA LEU A 34 26.50 21.65 -4.40
C LEU A 34 25.28 22.43 -3.90
N SER A 35 25.40 22.89 -2.64
CA SER A 35 24.71 24.02 -1.99
C SER A 35 23.17 24.03 -1.95
N ASP A 36 22.58 23.74 -0.79
CA ASP A 36 22.23 24.81 0.16
C ASP A 36 21.77 24.26 1.51
N SER A 37 22.52 24.61 2.56
CA SER A 37 22.17 24.36 3.96
C SER A 37 21.09 25.35 4.40
N ALA A 38 19.86 25.16 3.91
CA ALA A 38 18.69 25.75 4.54
C ALA A 38 18.18 24.74 5.58
N SER A 39 18.18 25.17 6.85
CA SER A 39 17.51 24.50 7.97
C SER A 39 16.13 24.00 7.53
N LYS A 40 16.00 22.69 7.30
CA LYS A 40 14.71 22.03 7.06
C LYS A 40 13.91 22.14 8.36
N THR A 41 13.11 23.19 8.47
CA THR A 41 11.98 23.20 9.38
C THR A 41 11.18 21.94 9.07
N GLU A 42 11.12 20.98 10.00
CA GLU A 42 10.31 19.79 9.82
C GLU A 42 8.88 20.23 9.52
N ALA A 43 8.43 19.97 8.29
CA ALA A 43 7.07 20.30 7.91
C ALA A 43 6.10 19.60 8.89
N PRO A 44 5.04 20.27 9.34
CA PRO A 44 4.10 19.68 10.30
C PRO A 44 3.59 18.34 9.79
N GLN A 45 3.62 17.34 10.66
CA GLN A 45 3.29 15.96 10.31
C GLN A 45 1.79 15.82 10.02
N LYS A 46 1.43 15.80 8.73
CA LYS A 46 0.03 15.59 8.30
C LYS A 46 -0.51 14.22 8.72
N THR A 47 -1.75 14.20 9.20
CA THR A 47 -2.54 12.99 9.42
C THR A 47 -3.01 12.41 8.08
N GLY A 48 -2.86 11.11 7.87
CA GLY A 48 -3.24 10.46 6.62
C GLY A 48 -4.39 9.48 6.82
N PHE A 49 -5.34 9.45 5.88
CA PHE A 49 -6.44 8.49 5.84
C PHE A 49 -6.41 7.72 4.52
N TYR A 50 -6.81 6.45 4.56
CA TYR A 50 -7.18 5.74 3.33
C TYR A 50 -8.61 6.10 2.97
N TYR A 51 -8.88 6.28 1.69
CA TYR A 51 -10.23 6.31 1.14
C TYR A 51 -10.43 5.04 0.31
N ALA A 52 -11.46 4.29 0.67
CA ALA A 52 -11.84 3.05 0.02
C ALA A 52 -13.08 3.31 -0.85
N PRO A 53 -12.93 3.35 -2.20
CA PRO A 53 -14.06 3.52 -3.11
C PRO A 53 -14.97 2.27 -3.15
N PHE A 54 -14.46 1.14 -2.63
CA PHE A 54 -15.10 -0.17 -2.64
C PHE A 54 -14.99 -0.81 -1.26
N ALA A 55 -15.92 -1.71 -0.95
CA ALA A 55 -15.79 -2.62 0.16
C ALA A 55 -15.36 -4.02 -0.35
N SER A 56 -14.06 -4.24 -0.48
CA SER A 56 -13.44 -5.53 -0.89
C SER A 56 -12.27 -5.93 0.01
N GLU A 57 -11.90 -7.22 -0.03
CA GLU A 57 -10.76 -7.75 0.73
C GLU A 57 -9.43 -7.13 0.28
N ASP A 58 -9.24 -6.90 -1.02
CA ASP A 58 -8.01 -6.31 -1.57
C ASP A 58 -7.73 -4.91 -0.99
N ILE A 59 -8.78 -4.11 -0.73
CA ILE A 59 -8.63 -2.82 -0.03
C ILE A 59 -8.01 -3.00 1.36
N LEU A 60 -8.43 -4.03 2.10
CA LEU A 60 -7.85 -4.36 3.41
C LEU A 60 -6.41 -4.83 3.28
N LEU A 61 -6.09 -5.64 2.26
CA LEU A 61 -4.71 -6.06 1.98
C LEU A 61 -3.79 -4.89 1.62
N PHE A 62 -4.28 -3.93 0.81
CA PHE A 62 -3.57 -2.69 0.52
C PHE A 62 -3.29 -1.89 1.79
N ALA A 63 -4.33 -1.66 2.60
CA ALA A 63 -4.25 -0.92 3.86
C ALA A 63 -3.32 -1.62 4.86
N ALA A 64 -3.42 -2.94 5.02
CA ALA A 64 -2.58 -3.73 5.91
C ALA A 64 -1.11 -3.60 5.53
N GLY A 65 -0.75 -3.92 4.28
CA GLY A 65 0.66 -3.89 3.87
C GLY A 65 1.25 -2.47 3.85
N THR A 66 0.44 -1.42 3.66
CA THR A 66 0.95 -0.03 3.76
C THR A 66 1.04 0.45 5.21
N ASN A 67 0.13 0.03 6.08
CA ASN A 67 0.23 0.25 7.52
C ASN A 67 1.36 -0.55 8.17
N GLN A 68 1.73 -1.69 7.61
CA GLN A 68 2.87 -2.49 8.03
C GLN A 68 4.18 -1.68 7.99
N SER A 69 4.50 -1.05 6.85
CA SER A 69 5.68 -0.20 6.71
C SER A 69 5.62 1.02 7.65
N ARG A 70 4.43 1.56 7.90
CA ARG A 70 4.23 2.67 8.86
C ARG A 70 4.52 2.24 10.29
N ASN A 71 3.97 1.12 10.72
CA ASN A 71 4.13 0.63 12.07
C ASN A 71 5.59 0.24 12.35
N THR A 72 6.26 -0.36 11.35
CA THR A 72 7.72 -0.59 11.36
C THR A 72 8.51 0.73 11.54
N ALA A 73 8.00 1.83 10.98
CA ALA A 73 8.57 3.17 11.17
C ALA A 73 8.15 3.87 12.48
N GLY A 74 7.49 3.19 13.41
CA GLY A 74 6.95 3.76 14.65
C GLY A 74 5.76 4.72 14.44
N LYS A 75 5.09 4.65 13.28
CA LYS A 75 3.95 5.51 12.94
C LYS A 75 2.64 4.76 13.11
N GLN A 76 1.64 5.44 13.65
CA GLN A 76 0.28 4.90 13.80
C GLN A 76 -0.29 4.45 12.44
N PRO A 77 -1.01 3.31 12.40
CA PRO A 77 -1.80 2.90 11.24
C PRO A 77 -2.75 4.01 10.80
N ARG A 78 -3.02 4.09 9.49
CA ARG A 78 -4.08 4.96 8.96
C ARG A 78 -5.41 4.24 9.02
N HIS A 79 -6.44 5.00 9.36
CA HIS A 79 -7.83 4.55 9.30
C HIS A 79 -8.37 4.57 7.87
N ILE A 80 -9.40 3.76 7.61
CA ILE A 80 -10.04 3.62 6.31
C ILE A 80 -11.38 4.37 6.34
N ILE A 81 -11.56 5.32 5.43
CA ILE A 81 -12.84 6.02 5.22
C ILE A 81 -13.57 5.33 4.07
N VAL A 82 -14.83 4.98 4.29
CA VAL A 82 -15.76 4.47 3.29
C VAL A 82 -16.93 5.43 3.12
N ALA A 83 -17.63 5.37 1.99
CA ALA A 83 -18.69 6.33 1.67
C ALA A 83 -19.89 6.23 2.64
N ASN A 84 -20.34 5.02 2.96
CA ASN A 84 -21.61 4.78 3.65
C ASN A 84 -21.54 3.65 4.70
N ASP A 85 -22.62 3.49 5.48
CA ASP A 85 -22.70 2.48 6.55
C ASP A 85 -22.74 1.03 6.01
N ALA A 86 -23.26 0.81 4.79
CA ALA A 86 -23.32 -0.51 4.18
C ALA A 86 -21.91 -1.01 3.79
N ASP A 87 -21.11 -0.15 3.17
CA ASP A 87 -19.70 -0.43 2.85
C ASP A 87 -18.89 -0.65 4.13
N LYS A 88 -19.16 0.14 5.18
CA LYS A 88 -18.55 -0.07 6.49
C LYS A 88 -18.84 -1.46 7.03
N ALA A 89 -20.11 -1.87 7.08
CA ALA A 89 -20.50 -3.17 7.64
C ALA A 89 -19.91 -4.34 6.83
N LYS A 90 -19.91 -4.23 5.49
CA LYS A 90 -19.28 -5.21 4.60
C LYS A 90 -17.78 -5.31 4.87
N LEU A 91 -17.09 -4.18 4.96
CA LEU A 91 -15.64 -4.15 5.16
C LEU A 91 -15.22 -4.55 6.58
N GLU A 92 -16.03 -4.27 7.61
CA GLU A 92 -15.81 -4.78 8.98
C GLU A 92 -15.91 -6.31 9.02
N THR A 93 -16.91 -6.89 8.35
CA THR A 93 -17.05 -8.35 8.24
C THR A 93 -15.83 -8.98 7.53
N LEU A 94 -15.42 -8.42 6.40
CA LEU A 94 -14.24 -8.88 5.66
C LEU A 94 -12.95 -8.71 6.49
N LYS A 95 -12.83 -7.62 7.26
CA LYS A 95 -11.70 -7.36 8.15
C LYS A 95 -11.60 -8.41 9.24
N GLU A 96 -12.70 -8.78 9.90
CA GLU A 96 -12.70 -9.84 10.92
C GLU A 96 -12.28 -11.20 10.33
N GLN A 97 -12.83 -11.58 9.17
CA GLN A 97 -12.47 -12.80 8.46
C GLN A 97 -10.99 -12.82 8.07
N LEU A 98 -10.47 -11.70 7.56
CA LEU A 98 -9.07 -11.59 7.17
C LEU A 98 -8.15 -11.66 8.40
N ILE A 99 -8.51 -11.02 9.52
CA ILE A 99 -7.75 -11.11 10.78
C ILE A 99 -7.67 -12.56 11.26
N GLU A 100 -8.80 -13.28 11.31
CA GLU A 100 -8.85 -14.69 11.72
C GLU A 100 -8.02 -15.58 10.78
N SER A 101 -8.14 -15.37 9.48
CA SER A 101 -7.36 -16.09 8.46
C SER A 101 -5.85 -15.88 8.66
N LYS A 102 -5.41 -14.64 8.87
CA LYS A 102 -4.00 -14.30 9.09
C LYS A 102 -3.46 -14.86 10.41
N GLN A 103 -4.24 -14.82 11.48
CA GLN A 103 -3.87 -15.45 12.75
C GLN A 103 -3.74 -16.97 12.63
N THR A 104 -4.67 -17.61 11.91
CA THR A 104 -4.63 -19.05 11.62
C THR A 104 -3.38 -19.40 10.80
N GLN A 105 -3.11 -18.67 9.72
CA GLN A 105 -1.91 -18.86 8.90
C GLN A 105 -0.61 -18.72 9.72
N ALA A 106 -0.55 -17.74 10.62
CA ALA A 106 0.58 -17.57 11.51
C ALA A 106 0.74 -18.75 12.49
N SER A 107 -0.36 -19.27 13.06
CA SER A 107 -0.34 -20.44 13.94
C SER A 107 0.11 -21.68 13.20
N ASP A 108 -0.50 -21.96 12.05
CA ASP A 108 -0.21 -23.14 11.21
C ASP A 108 1.27 -23.23 10.84
N ILE A 109 1.90 -22.09 10.49
CA ILE A 109 3.33 -22.08 10.14
C ILE A 109 4.19 -22.41 11.37
N ARG A 110 3.86 -21.86 12.54
CA ARG A 110 4.58 -22.16 13.79
C ARG A 110 4.39 -23.62 14.21
N GLU A 111 3.19 -24.15 14.06
CA GLU A 111 2.87 -25.56 14.34
C GLU A 111 3.64 -26.49 13.40
N LYS A 112 3.71 -26.18 12.11
CA LYS A 112 4.53 -26.94 11.13
C LYS A 112 6.01 -26.91 11.49
N ALA A 113 6.55 -25.75 11.86
CA ALA A 113 7.94 -25.63 12.32
C ALA A 113 8.21 -26.51 13.56
N ASN A 114 7.30 -26.51 14.53
CA ASN A 114 7.43 -27.35 15.73
C ASN A 114 7.23 -28.85 15.43
N ALA A 115 6.34 -29.19 14.50
CA ALA A 115 6.11 -30.57 14.05
C ALA A 115 7.37 -31.15 13.42
N VAL A 116 8.09 -30.40 12.57
CA VAL A 116 9.37 -30.85 11.97
C VAL A 116 10.39 -31.20 13.06
N ILE A 117 10.52 -30.35 14.09
CA ILE A 117 11.42 -30.60 15.22
C ILE A 117 11.03 -31.88 15.96
N SER A 118 9.74 -32.07 16.21
CA SER A 118 9.21 -33.23 16.94
C SER A 118 9.28 -34.54 16.13
N GLU A 119 8.93 -34.51 14.85
CA GLU A 119 8.87 -35.69 13.97
C GLU A 119 10.26 -36.25 13.66
N LEU A 120 11.24 -35.35 13.47
CA LEU A 120 12.63 -35.73 13.23
C LEU A 120 13.41 -35.99 14.53
N ASN A 121 12.77 -35.79 15.70
CA ASN A 121 13.39 -35.86 17.02
C ASN A 121 14.74 -35.10 17.06
N LEU A 122 14.74 -33.88 16.52
CA LEU A 122 15.96 -33.08 16.41
C LEU A 122 16.44 -32.69 17.80
N GLU A 123 17.68 -33.04 18.11
CA GLU A 123 18.33 -32.70 19.37
C GLU A 123 19.75 -32.18 19.13
N GLY A 124 20.33 -31.51 20.13
CA GLY A 124 21.72 -31.07 20.11
C GLY A 124 22.07 -30.21 18.88
N PHE A 125 23.08 -30.66 18.12
CA PHE A 125 23.57 -29.93 16.94
C PHE A 125 22.58 -29.95 15.77
N GLU A 126 21.80 -31.01 15.59
CA GLU A 126 20.84 -31.11 14.48
C GLU A 126 19.67 -30.14 14.68
N LEU A 127 19.21 -29.98 15.93
CA LEU A 127 18.25 -28.95 16.29
C LEU A 127 18.83 -27.56 16.05
N LEU A 128 20.08 -27.32 16.51
CA LEU A 128 20.73 -26.02 16.35
C LEU A 128 20.91 -25.65 14.87
N ASP A 129 21.30 -26.61 14.03
CA ASP A 129 21.45 -26.43 12.59
C ASP A 129 20.11 -26.08 11.93
N PHE A 130 19.05 -26.81 12.28
CA PHE A 130 17.71 -26.54 11.75
C PHE A 130 17.17 -25.16 12.15
N ILE A 131 17.21 -24.80 13.43
CA ILE A 131 16.66 -23.50 13.90
C ILE A 131 17.51 -22.30 13.43
N SER A 132 18.77 -22.55 13.05
CA SER A 132 19.65 -21.53 12.48
C SER A 132 19.54 -21.45 10.96
N SER A 133 18.81 -22.37 10.32
CA SER A 133 18.69 -22.42 8.87
C SER A 133 17.84 -21.28 8.32
N ASP A 134 18.17 -20.83 7.12
CA ASP A 134 17.40 -19.80 6.40
C ASP A 134 15.93 -20.23 6.22
N ALA A 135 15.68 -21.51 5.95
CA ALA A 135 14.32 -22.02 5.78
C ALA A 135 13.47 -21.88 7.05
N TYR A 136 14.02 -22.15 8.23
CA TYR A 136 13.31 -21.96 9.50
C TYR A 136 13.06 -20.48 9.78
N ASN A 137 14.09 -19.64 9.54
CA ASN A 137 13.98 -18.20 9.70
C ASN A 137 12.93 -17.59 8.75
N ASP A 138 12.87 -18.05 7.50
CA ASP A 138 11.87 -17.64 6.50
C ASP A 138 10.45 -18.03 6.93
N MET A 139 10.28 -19.25 7.46
CA MET A 139 8.99 -19.68 8.01
C MET A 139 8.56 -18.78 9.17
N LEU A 140 9.46 -18.51 10.14
CA LEU A 140 9.13 -17.64 11.27
C LEU A 140 8.86 -16.20 10.84
N LYS A 141 9.62 -15.68 9.88
CA LYS A 141 9.40 -14.35 9.29
C LYS A 141 8.03 -14.27 8.62
N LEU A 142 7.63 -15.29 7.87
CA LEU A 142 6.29 -15.36 7.27
C LEU A 142 5.17 -15.41 8.32
N ALA A 143 5.31 -16.23 9.36
CA ALA A 143 4.35 -16.27 10.46
C ALA A 143 4.26 -14.94 11.21
N GLN A 144 5.39 -14.26 11.39
CA GLN A 144 5.46 -12.93 11.97
C GLN A 144 4.75 -11.90 11.07
N ASN A 145 4.98 -11.93 9.76
CA ASN A 145 4.31 -11.04 8.81
C ASN A 145 2.78 -11.19 8.89
N TYR A 146 2.26 -12.42 8.90
CA TYR A 146 0.81 -12.64 9.05
C TYR A 146 0.28 -12.16 10.41
N SER A 147 1.00 -12.43 11.51
CA SER A 147 0.63 -11.92 12.83
C SER A 147 0.54 -10.40 12.84
N PHE A 148 1.48 -9.75 12.17
CA PHE A 148 1.59 -8.30 12.13
C PHE A 148 0.55 -7.65 11.21
N GLU A 149 0.24 -8.26 10.05
CA GLU A 149 -0.88 -7.87 9.19
C GLU A 149 -2.21 -7.91 9.97
N ALA A 150 -2.45 -8.97 10.75
CA ALA A 150 -3.63 -9.06 11.60
C ALA A 150 -3.67 -7.93 12.65
N GLU A 151 -2.54 -7.65 13.30
CA GLU A 151 -2.43 -6.59 14.31
C GLU A 151 -2.71 -5.20 13.73
N VAL A 152 -2.11 -4.85 12.58
CA VAL A 152 -2.34 -3.53 11.96
C VAL A 152 -3.77 -3.39 11.45
N LEU A 153 -4.40 -4.49 11.00
CA LEU A 153 -5.82 -4.50 10.64
C LEU A 153 -6.70 -4.25 11.87
N GLN A 154 -6.41 -4.89 13.01
CA GLN A 154 -7.14 -4.66 14.26
C GLN A 154 -7.07 -3.19 14.69
N GLN A 155 -5.89 -2.57 14.60
CA GLN A 155 -5.67 -1.17 14.99
C GLN A 155 -6.29 -0.15 14.01
N ALA A 156 -6.51 -0.52 12.74
CA ALA A 156 -7.07 0.39 11.74
C ALA A 156 -8.60 0.39 11.77
N ASP A 157 -9.20 1.47 12.28
CA ASP A 157 -10.65 1.68 12.21
C ASP A 157 -11.18 1.84 10.78
N ILE A 158 -12.42 1.37 10.57
CA ILE A 158 -13.23 1.63 9.38
C ILE A 158 -14.30 2.67 9.75
N ILE A 159 -14.25 3.81 9.06
CA ILE A 159 -15.02 5.02 9.36
C ILE A 159 -16.01 5.26 8.22
N SER A 160 -17.31 5.23 8.54
CA SER A 160 -18.38 5.59 7.60
C SER A 160 -18.48 7.10 7.49
N ASN A 161 -18.31 7.62 6.28
CA ASN A 161 -18.46 9.06 6.03
C ASN A 161 -19.92 9.52 6.11
N GLU A 162 -20.89 8.75 5.62
CA GLU A 162 -22.32 9.06 5.75
C GLU A 162 -22.73 9.32 7.20
N LYS A 163 -22.21 8.52 8.14
CA LYS A 163 -22.54 8.63 9.56
C LYS A 163 -21.76 9.70 10.31
N THR A 164 -20.49 9.89 9.96
CA THR A 164 -19.57 10.73 10.74
C THR A 164 -19.28 12.10 10.10
N GLY A 165 -19.49 12.25 8.80
CA GLY A 165 -19.07 13.42 8.02
C GLY A 165 -17.55 13.63 8.01
N ILE A 166 -16.74 12.59 8.27
CA ILE A 166 -15.29 12.72 8.47
C ILE A 166 -14.58 13.45 7.32
N LEU A 167 -14.99 13.26 6.06
CA LEU A 167 -14.40 13.95 4.91
C LEU A 167 -14.50 15.47 5.04
N GLY A 168 -15.62 15.99 5.56
CA GLY A 168 -15.80 17.44 5.79
C GLY A 168 -15.01 18.01 6.96
N THR A 169 -14.34 17.16 7.74
CA THR A 169 -13.46 17.58 8.84
C THR A 169 -11.98 17.63 8.45
N LEU A 170 -11.63 17.04 7.30
CA LEU A 170 -10.25 16.99 6.80
C LEU A 170 -9.81 18.38 6.32
N LYS A 171 -8.69 18.87 6.85
CA LYS A 171 -8.18 20.19 6.52
C LYS A 171 -6.97 20.12 5.60
N ASN A 172 -6.89 21.05 4.65
CA ASN A 172 -5.69 21.24 3.86
C ASN A 172 -4.50 21.60 4.78
N GLY A 173 -3.30 21.16 4.44
CA GLY A 173 -2.10 21.35 5.25
C GLY A 173 -1.98 20.45 6.48
N GLU A 174 -3.10 19.92 7.01
CA GLU A 174 -3.12 19.03 8.19
C GLU A 174 -3.42 17.57 7.82
N SER A 175 -4.18 17.34 6.75
CA SER A 175 -4.68 16.03 6.34
C SER A 175 -4.26 15.67 4.92
N LYS A 176 -4.26 14.36 4.60
CA LYS A 176 -4.06 13.81 3.26
C LYS A 176 -4.84 12.52 3.06
N ILE A 177 -5.34 12.31 1.85
CA ILE A 177 -6.14 11.15 1.47
C ILE A 177 -5.32 10.25 0.55
N TYR A 178 -5.34 8.95 0.82
CA TYR A 178 -4.77 7.91 -0.01
C TYR A 178 -5.92 7.07 -0.60
N VAL A 179 -6.21 7.22 -1.88
CA VAL A 179 -7.23 6.45 -2.59
C VAL A 179 -6.69 5.07 -2.89
N LEU A 180 -7.39 4.03 -2.48
CA LEU A 180 -6.98 2.63 -2.66
C LEU A 180 -7.72 1.98 -3.84
N GLY A 181 -7.01 1.14 -4.60
CA GLY A 181 -7.58 0.31 -5.66
C GLY A 181 -6.49 -0.28 -6.56
N HIS A 182 -6.84 -1.25 -7.38
CA HIS A 182 -5.99 -1.69 -8.48
C HIS A 182 -6.11 -0.73 -9.66
N GLY A 183 -5.13 -0.74 -10.53
CA GLY A 183 -5.09 0.14 -11.70
C GLY A 183 -4.06 -0.33 -12.69
N ALA A 184 -4.09 0.34 -13.84
CA ALA A 184 -3.23 0.10 -14.96
C ALA A 184 -2.91 1.44 -15.62
N TYR A 185 -1.80 1.49 -16.36
CA TYR A 185 -1.45 2.66 -17.13
C TYR A 185 -2.57 2.98 -18.15
N GLY A 186 -2.81 4.26 -18.38
CA GLY A 186 -3.83 4.74 -19.32
C GLY A 186 -5.28 4.44 -18.93
N SER A 187 -5.52 3.76 -17.80
CA SER A 187 -6.86 3.50 -17.31
C SER A 187 -7.47 4.75 -16.67
N ASN A 188 -8.73 5.03 -17.00
CA ASN A 188 -9.53 6.05 -16.33
C ASN A 188 -10.30 5.52 -15.10
N GLU A 189 -10.07 4.26 -14.72
CA GLU A 189 -10.74 3.57 -13.64
C GLU A 189 -9.74 2.89 -12.71
N ILE A 190 -10.13 2.79 -11.44
CA ILE A 190 -9.53 1.88 -10.47
C ILE A 190 -10.52 0.75 -10.16
N SER A 191 -10.01 -0.42 -9.76
CA SER A 191 -10.84 -1.59 -9.51
C SER A 191 -10.67 -2.18 -8.11
N SER A 192 -11.72 -2.88 -7.65
CA SER A 192 -11.77 -3.52 -6.33
C SER A 192 -10.98 -4.82 -6.25
N LYS A 193 -10.64 -5.42 -7.40
CA LYS A 193 -9.88 -6.67 -7.57
C LYS A 193 -8.95 -6.59 -8.80
N ARG A 194 -8.07 -7.58 -8.97
CA ARG A 194 -7.05 -7.59 -10.02
C ARG A 194 -7.60 -7.88 -11.41
N SER A 195 -8.67 -8.67 -11.51
CA SER A 195 -9.24 -9.09 -12.79
C SER A 195 -10.76 -8.94 -12.83
N ALA A 196 -11.28 -8.47 -13.96
CA ALA A 196 -12.71 -8.38 -14.26
C ALA A 196 -13.43 -9.74 -14.23
N SER A 197 -12.70 -10.85 -14.29
CA SER A 197 -13.26 -12.20 -14.18
C SER A 197 -13.56 -12.63 -12.74
N GLU A 198 -13.09 -11.88 -11.74
CA GLU A 198 -13.28 -12.23 -10.35
C GLU A 198 -14.69 -11.86 -9.85
N GLU A 199 -15.31 -12.74 -9.07
CA GLU A 199 -16.64 -12.49 -8.50
C GLU A 199 -16.62 -11.23 -7.62
N GLY A 200 -17.58 -10.32 -7.82
CA GLY A 200 -17.63 -9.06 -7.06
C GLY A 200 -16.58 -8.03 -7.48
N TYR A 201 -16.04 -8.15 -8.71
CA TYR A 201 -15.28 -7.08 -9.34
C TYR A 201 -16.14 -5.82 -9.51
N GLU A 202 -15.61 -4.70 -9.05
CA GLU A 202 -16.22 -3.38 -9.11
C GLU A 202 -15.18 -2.40 -9.65
N THR A 203 -15.61 -1.40 -10.42
CA THR A 203 -14.75 -0.29 -10.86
C THR A 203 -15.35 1.06 -10.49
N VAL A 204 -14.47 2.05 -10.34
CA VAL A 204 -14.83 3.45 -10.10
C VAL A 204 -13.96 4.28 -11.04
N SER A 205 -14.62 5.07 -11.87
CA SER A 205 -13.95 6.04 -12.73
C SER A 205 -13.41 7.22 -11.92
N SER A 206 -12.44 7.94 -12.49
CA SER A 206 -11.94 9.21 -11.92
C SER A 206 -13.08 10.20 -11.63
N LYS A 207 -14.06 10.25 -12.53
CA LYS A 207 -15.24 11.11 -12.41
C LYS A 207 -16.13 10.69 -11.24
N ASP A 208 -16.45 9.40 -11.15
CA ASP A 208 -17.28 8.88 -10.06
C ASP A 208 -16.57 9.07 -8.71
N LEU A 209 -15.25 8.87 -8.65
CA LEU A 209 -14.46 9.13 -7.46
C LEU A 209 -14.48 10.61 -7.05
N ALA A 210 -14.31 11.54 -8.01
CA ALA A 210 -14.41 12.97 -7.74
C ALA A 210 -15.81 13.34 -7.23
N GLU A 211 -16.87 12.75 -7.80
CA GLU A 211 -18.24 12.91 -7.32
C GLU A 211 -18.45 12.34 -5.92
N GLN A 212 -17.89 11.16 -5.60
CA GLN A 212 -17.96 10.55 -4.28
C GLN A 212 -17.29 11.45 -3.23
N LEU A 213 -16.09 11.96 -3.49
CA LEU A 213 -15.38 12.87 -2.58
C LEU A 213 -16.13 14.20 -2.40
N SER A 214 -16.64 14.75 -3.52
CA SER A 214 -17.44 15.97 -3.55
C SER A 214 -18.73 15.86 -2.74
N LYS A 215 -19.56 14.85 -3.04
CA LYS A 215 -20.85 14.61 -2.37
C LYS A 215 -20.65 14.14 -0.93
N GLY A 216 -19.53 13.47 -0.65
CA GLY A 216 -19.10 13.09 0.69
C GLY A 216 -18.73 14.27 1.59
N GLY A 217 -18.68 15.49 1.04
CA GLY A 217 -18.46 16.71 1.81
C GLY A 217 -17.00 17.08 2.02
N LEU A 218 -16.06 16.50 1.26
CA LEU A 218 -14.68 16.95 1.28
C LEU A 218 -14.60 18.42 0.86
N ASP A 219 -13.89 19.22 1.65
CA ASP A 219 -13.74 20.66 1.42
C ASP A 219 -13.16 20.93 0.02
N LYS A 220 -13.74 21.89 -0.70
CA LYS A 220 -13.35 22.23 -2.09
C LYS A 220 -11.95 22.82 -2.20
N SER A 221 -11.38 23.29 -1.10
CA SER A 221 -10.00 23.76 -0.99
C SER A 221 -9.00 22.65 -0.61
N PHE A 222 -9.45 21.40 -0.43
CA PHE A 222 -8.57 20.27 -0.10
C PHE A 222 -7.69 19.88 -1.29
N THR A 223 -6.38 19.69 -1.05
CA THR A 223 -5.42 19.47 -2.14
C THR A 223 -4.52 18.24 -2.00
N ASP A 224 -4.34 17.60 -0.84
CA ASP A 224 -3.37 16.48 -0.72
C ASP A 224 -4.06 15.11 -0.93
N ILE A 225 -4.35 14.79 -2.19
CA ILE A 225 -4.94 13.51 -2.62
C ILE A 225 -3.85 12.67 -3.31
N ARG A 226 -3.77 11.39 -2.97
CA ARG A 226 -2.76 10.46 -3.52
C ARG A 226 -3.43 9.18 -3.95
N VAL A 227 -3.16 8.73 -5.16
CA VAL A 227 -3.70 7.49 -5.69
C VAL A 227 -2.70 6.37 -5.42
N GLU A 228 -3.09 5.40 -4.61
CA GLU A 228 -2.28 4.23 -4.26
C GLU A 228 -2.68 3.04 -5.12
N SER A 229 -2.48 3.21 -6.43
CA SER A 229 -2.79 2.23 -7.46
C SER A 229 -1.60 2.10 -8.43
N CYS A 230 -1.42 0.90 -8.99
CA CYS A 230 -0.37 0.62 -9.96
C CYS A 230 -0.52 1.57 -11.16
N PHE A 231 0.62 2.10 -11.63
CA PHE A 231 0.72 2.94 -12.81
C PHE A 231 -0.18 4.19 -12.78
N SER A 232 -0.50 4.69 -11.58
CA SER A 232 -1.43 5.82 -11.44
C SER A 232 -0.89 7.14 -11.99
N ALA A 233 0.44 7.26 -12.21
CA ALA A 233 1.08 8.37 -12.90
C ALA A 233 1.32 8.12 -14.40
N ASP A 234 0.95 6.95 -14.93
CA ASP A 234 1.33 6.54 -16.27
C ASP A 234 0.11 6.50 -17.21
N ALA A 235 0.21 7.17 -18.35
CA ALA A 235 -0.70 7.00 -19.49
C ALA A 235 -0.28 5.79 -20.34
N THR A 236 1.02 5.54 -20.43
CA THR A 236 1.64 4.41 -21.11
C THR A 236 2.63 3.74 -20.17
N GLU A 237 2.83 2.44 -20.33
CA GLU A 237 3.75 1.69 -19.48
C GLU A 237 5.20 2.21 -19.59
N PRO A 238 5.85 2.62 -18.48
CA PRO A 238 7.25 3.07 -18.51
C PRO A 238 8.21 1.89 -18.67
N GLU A 239 9.23 2.05 -19.52
CA GLU A 239 10.29 1.04 -19.72
C GLU A 239 11.41 1.10 -18.66
N SER A 240 11.56 2.24 -17.99
CA SER A 240 12.61 2.50 -16.99
C SER A 240 12.17 3.56 -15.96
N PHE A 241 12.90 3.66 -14.85
CA PHE A 241 12.72 4.74 -13.87
C PHE A 241 13.59 5.97 -14.17
N GLU A 242 14.13 6.09 -15.39
CA GLU A 242 14.89 7.27 -15.80
C GLU A 242 13.95 8.48 -15.99
N PRO A 243 14.35 9.70 -15.59
CA PRO A 243 13.46 10.86 -15.59
C PRO A 243 12.81 11.20 -16.94
N GLU A 244 13.53 10.98 -18.05
CA GLU A 244 13.00 11.23 -19.41
C GLU A 244 11.88 10.25 -19.77
N GLU A 245 12.04 8.99 -19.36
CA GLU A 245 11.05 7.93 -19.60
C GLU A 245 9.82 8.13 -18.73
N LEU A 246 9.98 8.45 -17.45
CA LEU A 246 8.86 8.72 -16.55
C LEU A 246 8.03 9.91 -17.02
N LYS A 247 8.69 10.96 -17.52
CA LYS A 247 8.01 12.10 -18.11
C LYS A 247 7.24 11.71 -19.37
N LEU A 248 7.83 10.89 -20.24
CA LEU A 248 7.13 10.40 -21.44
C LEU A 248 5.91 9.57 -21.07
N ALA A 249 6.05 8.67 -20.08
CA ALA A 249 4.98 7.80 -19.61
C ALA A 249 3.80 8.57 -18.99
N SER A 250 4.02 9.74 -18.38
CA SER A 250 2.93 10.56 -17.82
C SER A 250 2.26 11.52 -18.81
N GLU A 251 2.86 11.74 -19.99
CA GLU A 251 2.23 12.52 -21.04
C GLU A 251 1.02 11.78 -21.62
N PRO A 252 -0.02 12.49 -22.10
CA PRO A 252 -1.19 11.82 -22.66
C PRO A 252 -0.83 10.91 -23.84
N GLY A 253 -1.19 9.62 -23.70
CA GLY A 253 -0.91 8.58 -24.69
C GLY A 253 -2.10 8.24 -25.58
N TYR A 254 -1.98 7.15 -26.32
CA TYR A 254 -3.04 6.59 -27.16
C TYR A 254 -3.05 5.06 -27.00
N ILE A 255 -4.25 4.47 -26.96
CA ILE A 255 -4.41 3.02 -27.00
C ILE A 255 -4.00 2.52 -28.40
N ASP A 256 -3.05 1.59 -28.45
CA ASP A 256 -2.69 0.83 -29.65
C ASP A 256 -3.40 -0.53 -29.58
N ALA A 257 -4.53 -0.64 -30.27
CA ALA A 257 -5.39 -1.83 -30.21
C ALA A 257 -6.06 -2.09 -31.56
N PRO A 258 -5.30 -2.44 -32.62
CA PRO A 258 -5.84 -2.60 -33.98
C PRO A 258 -6.92 -3.70 -34.08
N GLU A 259 -6.92 -4.67 -33.15
CA GLU A 259 -7.95 -5.69 -33.01
C GLU A 259 -9.31 -5.14 -32.52
N TYR A 260 -9.32 -3.96 -31.89
CA TYR A 260 -10.47 -3.30 -31.29
C TYR A 260 -10.62 -1.87 -31.85
N PRO A 261 -11.13 -1.69 -33.08
CA PRO A 261 -11.16 -0.39 -33.77
C PRO A 261 -11.89 0.73 -33.02
N GLU A 262 -12.78 0.38 -32.08
CA GLU A 262 -13.47 1.33 -31.21
C GLU A 262 -12.59 1.90 -30.08
N LEU A 263 -11.51 1.21 -29.72
CA LEU A 263 -10.54 1.64 -28.72
C LEU A 263 -9.26 2.19 -29.36
N ASP A 264 -8.89 1.68 -30.53
CA ASP A 264 -7.67 2.07 -31.23
C ASP A 264 -7.58 3.60 -31.46
N GLY A 265 -6.45 4.19 -31.11
CA GLY A 265 -6.22 5.63 -31.19
C GLY A 265 -7.02 6.45 -30.17
N THR A 266 -7.67 5.82 -29.18
CA THR A 266 -8.30 6.54 -28.06
C THR A 266 -7.23 7.17 -27.20
N LYS A 267 -7.35 8.48 -26.98
CA LYS A 267 -6.42 9.22 -26.12
C LYS A 267 -6.61 8.81 -24.67
N VAL A 268 -5.52 8.51 -23.98
CA VAL A 268 -5.49 8.14 -22.57
C VAL A 268 -4.64 9.10 -21.75
N PHE A 269 -4.87 9.12 -20.45
CA PHE A 269 -4.19 9.96 -19.48
C PHE A 269 -3.82 9.10 -18.27
N PRO A 270 -2.83 9.52 -17.47
CA PRO A 270 -2.65 8.94 -16.14
C PRO A 270 -3.93 9.08 -15.32
N PHE A 271 -4.31 8.05 -14.56
CA PHE A 271 -5.49 8.12 -13.69
C PHE A 271 -5.44 9.33 -12.75
N ALA A 272 -4.26 9.64 -12.19
CA ALA A 272 -4.08 10.80 -11.32
C ALA A 272 -4.35 12.14 -12.03
N GLN A 273 -3.98 12.28 -13.31
CA GLN A 273 -4.29 13.45 -14.12
C GLN A 273 -5.79 13.55 -14.39
N SER A 274 -6.44 12.44 -14.76
CA SER A 274 -7.89 12.40 -14.95
C SER A 274 -8.63 12.79 -13.67
N LEU A 275 -8.22 12.26 -12.52
CA LEU A 275 -8.81 12.59 -11.23
C LEU A 275 -8.63 14.07 -10.88
N ALA A 276 -7.47 14.67 -11.16
CA ALA A 276 -7.27 16.11 -10.95
C ALA A 276 -8.26 16.95 -11.78
N ASN A 277 -8.44 16.60 -13.06
CA ASN A 277 -9.39 17.25 -13.96
C ASN A 277 -10.85 17.08 -13.50
N ASP A 278 -11.21 15.88 -13.06
CA ASP A 278 -12.56 15.59 -12.60
C ASP A 278 -12.88 16.21 -11.25
N LEU A 279 -11.91 16.32 -10.34
CA LEU A 279 -12.05 17.10 -9.11
C LEU A 279 -12.30 18.58 -9.42
N LYS A 280 -11.55 19.15 -10.37
CA LYS A 280 -11.77 20.53 -10.82
C LYS A 280 -13.19 20.71 -11.37
N SER A 281 -13.64 19.76 -12.19
CA SER A 281 -15.00 19.73 -12.75
C SER A 281 -16.07 19.56 -11.67
N ALA A 282 -15.76 18.85 -10.59
CA ALA A 282 -16.60 18.70 -9.40
C ALA A 282 -16.53 19.91 -8.43
N GLY A 283 -15.89 21.01 -8.83
CA GLY A 283 -15.87 22.29 -8.12
C GLY A 283 -14.75 22.44 -7.09
N PHE A 284 -13.74 21.56 -7.07
CA PHE A 284 -12.54 21.79 -6.25
C PHE A 284 -11.72 22.95 -6.83
N GLU A 285 -11.17 23.78 -5.96
CA GLU A 285 -10.54 25.05 -6.36
C GLU A 285 -9.19 24.81 -7.03
N ASN A 286 -8.29 24.09 -6.34
CA ASN A 286 -6.92 23.82 -6.78
C ASN A 286 -6.52 22.38 -6.40
N PRO A 287 -7.24 21.34 -6.84
CA PRO A 287 -6.93 19.97 -6.44
C PRO A 287 -5.52 19.60 -6.92
N GLU A 288 -4.73 18.97 -6.05
CA GLU A 288 -3.45 18.36 -6.42
C GLU A 288 -3.60 16.85 -6.24
N VAL A 289 -3.25 16.07 -7.27
CA VAL A 289 -3.37 14.62 -7.20
C VAL A 289 -2.01 14.00 -7.46
N ALA A 290 -1.49 13.27 -6.48
CA ALA A 290 -0.25 12.52 -6.67
C ALA A 290 -0.55 11.11 -7.20
N GLY A 291 0.11 10.73 -8.29
CA GLY A 291 0.21 9.36 -8.77
C GLY A 291 1.61 8.80 -8.56
N TYR A 292 1.80 7.52 -8.86
CA TYR A 292 3.10 6.87 -8.84
C TYR A 292 3.33 6.08 -10.12
N HIS A 293 4.56 6.15 -10.64
CA HIS A 293 4.96 5.38 -11.81
C HIS A 293 5.21 3.91 -11.46
N GLY A 294 4.90 3.02 -12.40
CA GLY A 294 5.18 1.59 -12.27
C GLY A 294 4.16 0.81 -11.45
N ALA A 295 4.40 -0.50 -11.30
CA ALA A 295 3.57 -1.38 -10.49
C ALA A 295 4.00 -1.31 -9.01
N GLY A 296 3.06 -1.11 -8.09
CA GLY A 296 3.30 -1.35 -6.66
C GLY A 296 3.20 -2.85 -6.35
N LYS A 297 3.77 -3.47 -5.32
CA LYS A 297 4.74 -3.11 -4.28
C LYS A 297 5.87 -4.13 -4.38
N ALA A 298 7.14 -3.72 -4.33
CA ALA A 298 8.19 -4.61 -3.86
C ALA A 298 8.20 -4.56 -2.32
N TYR A 299 8.10 -5.71 -1.65
CA TYR A 299 8.30 -5.81 -0.20
C TYR A 299 9.76 -5.50 0.10
N SER A 300 10.01 -4.69 1.12
CA SER A 300 11.36 -4.33 1.57
C SER A 300 11.47 -4.50 3.07
N ASP A 301 12.67 -4.82 3.55
CA ASP A 301 12.98 -4.90 4.98
C ASP A 301 13.08 -3.52 5.65
N ASP A 302 13.06 -2.43 4.86
CA ASP A 302 13.07 -1.06 5.35
C ASP A 302 11.64 -0.46 5.36
N PRO A 303 11.41 0.65 6.10
CA PRO A 303 10.07 1.23 6.27
C PRO A 303 9.57 2.03 5.06
N HIS A 304 10.26 1.96 3.92
CA HIS A 304 9.89 2.63 2.68
C HIS A 304 9.04 1.72 1.80
N ARG A 305 8.53 2.34 0.74
CA ARG A 305 7.72 1.69 -0.27
C ARG A 305 8.43 1.84 -1.59
N TYR A 306 8.28 0.82 -2.42
CA TYR A 306 8.98 0.69 -3.67
C TYR A 306 8.00 0.34 -4.78
N GLN A 307 8.28 0.89 -5.96
CA GLN A 307 7.65 0.56 -7.24
C GLN A 307 8.59 -0.35 -8.02
N THR A 308 8.03 -1.17 -8.90
CA THR A 308 8.75 -2.03 -9.83
C THR A 308 8.24 -1.84 -11.26
N LEU A 309 9.08 -2.15 -12.24
CA LEU A 309 8.76 -2.13 -13.67
C LEU A 309 8.70 -3.56 -14.21
N HIS A 310 7.54 -4.22 -14.19
CA HIS A 310 7.37 -5.62 -14.65
C HIS A 310 8.11 -6.74 -13.87
N THR A 311 7.39 -7.43 -12.98
CA THR A 311 7.76 -8.74 -12.37
C THR A 311 9.15 -8.86 -11.70
N ASP A 312 9.41 -9.98 -11.04
CA ASP A 312 10.24 -10.09 -9.82
C ASP A 312 11.73 -9.68 -9.92
N ASP A 313 12.29 -9.50 -11.13
CA ASP A 313 13.70 -9.14 -11.37
C ASP A 313 13.91 -7.68 -11.82
N ALA A 314 12.84 -6.90 -11.89
CA ALA A 314 12.90 -5.56 -12.43
C ALA A 314 13.56 -4.53 -11.49
N PRO A 315 14.09 -3.42 -12.05
CA PRO A 315 14.53 -2.28 -11.26
C PRO A 315 13.44 -1.87 -10.27
N VAL A 316 13.84 -1.58 -9.03
CA VAL A 316 12.96 -1.02 -8.01
C VAL A 316 13.34 0.44 -7.76
N ALA A 317 12.34 1.29 -7.58
CA ALA A 317 12.54 2.68 -7.18
C ALA A 317 11.68 3.00 -5.97
N ARG A 318 12.18 3.88 -5.09
CA ARG A 318 11.40 4.29 -3.93
C ARG A 318 10.17 5.05 -4.41
N SER A 319 8.98 4.72 -3.91
CA SER A 319 7.73 5.38 -4.33
C SER A 319 7.76 6.90 -4.18
N SER A 320 8.56 7.47 -3.26
CA SER A 320 8.70 8.92 -3.14
C SER A 320 9.53 9.58 -4.25
N GLU A 321 10.40 8.83 -4.92
CA GLU A 321 11.29 9.30 -5.98
C GLU A 321 10.59 9.27 -7.34
N VAL A 322 9.66 8.33 -7.53
CA VAL A 322 8.88 8.14 -8.76
C VAL A 322 7.41 8.55 -8.59
N ARG A 323 7.18 9.54 -7.74
CA ARG A 323 5.86 10.14 -7.52
C ARG A 323 5.74 11.40 -8.38
N GLU A 324 4.66 11.48 -9.12
CA GLU A 324 4.32 12.66 -9.90
C GLU A 324 3.09 13.38 -9.31
N LEU A 325 3.09 14.71 -9.40
CA LEU A 325 2.01 15.57 -8.96
C LEU A 325 1.30 16.16 -10.16
N PHE A 326 0.00 15.90 -10.27
CA PHE A 326 -0.84 16.40 -11.34
C PHE A 326 -1.73 17.54 -10.86
N LEU A 327 -1.82 18.56 -11.70
CA LEU A 327 -2.73 19.70 -11.57
C LEU A 327 -3.78 19.63 -12.69
N PRO A 328 -4.97 20.20 -12.51
CA PRO A 328 -5.96 20.27 -13.57
C PRO A 328 -5.43 21.01 -14.80
N VAL A 329 -5.76 20.52 -15.99
CA VAL A 329 -5.40 21.13 -17.30
C VAL A 329 -6.62 21.65 -18.06
#